data_AF-A0A1E5MIE7-F1
#
_entry.id   AF-A0A1E5MIE7-F1
#
_cell.length_a   1.000
_cell.length_b   1.000
_cell.length_c   1.000
_cell.angle_alpha   90.00
_cell.angle_beta   90.00
_cell.angle_gamma   90.00
#
_symmetry.space_group_name_H-M   'P 1'
#
loop_
_entity.id
_entity.type
_entity.pdbx_description
1 polymer ?
#
loop_
_entity_poly.entity_id
_entity_poly.type
_entity_poly.pdbx_seq_one_letter_code
_entity_poly.pdbx_strand_id
1 'polypeptide(L)'
;MEKFAAGVPSFANLMGGAFNQDWRDEWDTAAEVVTSVLGERTDQLRNLLKDLRRIVRVRSDDDIDSLLFSLGSGFSPETDWGMSPKGWVQDLEVRLERELVARGDA
;
A
#
# COMPACT_ATOMS: atom_id res chain seq x y z
N MET A 1 3.99 13.96 10.39
CA MET A 1 3.89 12.77 9.51
C MET A 1 4.67 11.58 10.04
N GLU A 2 5.93 11.73 10.45
CA GLU A 2 6.76 10.62 10.98
C GLU A 2 6.11 9.76 12.06
N LYS A 3 5.43 10.37 13.05
CA LYS A 3 4.72 9.62 14.11
C LYS A 3 3.61 8.71 13.58
N PHE A 4 2.99 9.05 12.45
CA PHE A 4 1.96 8.23 11.85
C PHE A 4 2.57 7.09 11.03
N ALA A 5 3.61 7.37 10.24
CA ALA A 5 4.35 6.36 9.49
C ALA A 5 4.85 5.22 10.38
N ALA A 6 5.38 5.54 11.58
CA ALA A 6 5.77 4.55 12.58
C ALA A 6 4.61 3.65 13.08
N GLY A 7 3.36 4.10 12.92
CA GLY A 7 2.15 3.36 13.28
C GLY A 7 1.55 2.52 12.16
N VAL A 8 2.16 2.53 10.97
CA VAL A 8 1.80 1.73 9.78
C VAL A 8 3.05 1.12 9.10
N PRO A 9 3.85 0.31 9.82
CA PRO A 9 5.17 -0.13 9.36
C PRO A 9 5.15 -1.03 8.12
N SER A 10 4.15 -1.88 7.92
CA SER A 10 4.04 -2.70 6.72
C SER A 10 3.69 -1.86 5.49
N PHE A 11 2.82 -0.87 5.65
CA PHE A 11 2.57 0.11 4.59
C PHE A 11 3.80 0.95 4.28
N ALA A 12 4.52 1.40 5.32
CA ALA A 12 5.78 2.14 5.16
C ALA A 12 6.82 1.33 4.37
N ASN A 13 6.97 0.04 4.66
CA ASN A 13 7.87 -0.84 3.93
C ASN A 13 7.45 -1.05 2.47
N LEU A 14 6.15 -1.19 2.20
CA LEU A 14 5.64 -1.25 0.83
C LEU A 14 6.00 0.04 0.07
N MET A 15 5.66 1.20 0.62
CA MET A 15 5.78 2.48 -0.08
C MET A 15 7.24 2.96 -0.21
N GLY A 16 8.09 2.73 0.80
CA GLY A 16 9.50 3.11 0.75
C GLY A 16 10.43 2.02 0.20
N GLY A 17 9.94 0.78 0.09
CA GLY A 17 10.69 -0.37 -0.39
C GLY A 17 10.34 -0.71 -1.84
N ALA A 18 9.16 -1.28 -2.08
CA ALA A 18 8.77 -1.73 -3.42
C ALA A 18 8.29 -0.58 -4.32
N PHE A 19 7.60 0.41 -3.76
CA PHE A 19 7.19 1.64 -4.45
C PHE A 19 8.14 2.83 -4.17
N ASN A 20 9.44 2.56 -3.98
CA ASN A 20 10.47 3.59 -3.78
C ASN A 20 10.58 4.55 -4.99
N GLN A 21 11.44 5.58 -4.95
CA GLN A 21 11.56 6.57 -6.04
C GLN A 21 11.90 5.96 -7.41
N ASP A 22 12.64 4.86 -7.40
CA ASP A 22 13.20 4.20 -8.58
C ASP A 22 12.47 2.89 -8.88
N TRP A 23 11.25 2.71 -8.36
CA TRP A 23 10.51 1.44 -8.49
C TRP A 23 10.34 0.99 -9.96
N ARG A 24 10.35 1.93 -10.91
CA ARG A 24 10.28 1.64 -12.35
C ARG A 24 11.54 1.01 -12.94
N ASP A 25 12.65 0.97 -12.20
CA ASP A 25 13.85 0.24 -12.59
C ASP A 25 13.70 -1.28 -12.37
N GLU A 26 12.83 -1.67 -11.43
CA GLU A 26 12.58 -3.08 -11.06
C GLU A 26 11.25 -3.62 -11.61
N TRP A 27 10.27 -2.75 -11.86
CA TRP A 27 8.91 -3.13 -12.23
C TRP A 27 8.40 -2.29 -13.40
N ASP A 28 7.77 -2.92 -14.38
CA ASP A 28 7.22 -2.21 -15.55
C ASP A 28 5.93 -1.47 -15.17
N THR A 29 5.14 -2.05 -14.26
CA THR A 29 3.85 -1.49 -13.84
C THR A 29 3.59 -1.61 -12.34
N ALA A 30 2.80 -0.68 -11.81
CA ALA A 30 2.37 -0.75 -10.42
C ALA A 30 1.57 -2.03 -10.12
N ALA A 31 0.87 -2.58 -11.13
CA ALA A 31 0.11 -3.82 -11.00
C ALA A 31 1.01 -5.02 -10.70
N GLU A 32 2.25 -5.03 -11.20
CA GLU A 32 3.24 -6.07 -10.88
C GLU A 32 3.70 -5.97 -9.44
N VAL A 33 3.95 -4.77 -8.92
CA VAL A 33 4.27 -4.54 -7.50
C VAL A 33 3.14 -5.07 -6.62
N VAL A 34 1.88 -4.72 -6.92
CA VAL A 34 0.72 -5.23 -6.17
C VAL A 34 0.62 -6.76 -6.27
N THR A 35 0.87 -7.34 -7.45
CA THR A 35 0.86 -8.81 -7.61
C THR A 35 1.95 -9.48 -6.77
N SER A 36 3.15 -8.89 -6.74
CA SER A 36 4.26 -9.34 -5.90
C SER A 36 3.89 -9.29 -4.41
N VAL A 37 3.29 -8.19 -3.96
CA VAL A 37 2.80 -8.03 -2.58
C VAL A 37 1.77 -9.10 -2.24
N LEU A 38 0.80 -9.37 -3.11
CA LEU A 38 -0.19 -10.43 -2.89
C LEU A 38 0.45 -11.81 -2.80
N GLY A 39 1.61 -12.03 -3.43
CA GLY A 39 2.40 -13.25 -3.33
C GLY A 39 3.14 -13.45 -2.00
N GLU A 40 3.18 -12.45 -1.11
CA GLU A 40 3.87 -12.55 0.18
C GLU A 40 3.22 -13.55 1.15
N ARG A 41 3.88 -13.83 2.28
CA ARG A 41 3.34 -14.73 3.31
C ARG A 41 2.11 -14.13 3.97
N THR A 42 1.21 -15.00 4.41
CA THR A 42 -0.08 -14.63 5.05
C THR A 42 0.08 -13.70 6.25
N ASP A 43 1.12 -13.86 7.08
CA ASP A 43 1.41 -12.96 8.21
C ASP A 43 1.74 -11.53 7.74
N GLN A 44 2.45 -11.40 6.62
CA GLN A 44 2.77 -10.10 6.02
C GLN A 44 1.52 -9.43 5.44
N LEU A 45 0.69 -10.19 4.70
CA LEU A 45 -0.58 -9.69 4.16
C LEU A 45 -1.52 -9.18 5.26
N ARG A 46 -1.63 -9.90 6.39
CA ARG A 46 -2.45 -9.46 7.53
C ARG A 46 -1.93 -8.17 8.17
N ASN A 47 -0.61 -8.03 8.31
CA ASN A 47 -0.01 -6.81 8.87
C ASN A 47 -0.25 -5.61 7.94
N LEU A 48 -0.06 -5.78 6.63
CA LEU A 48 -0.36 -4.75 5.65
C LEU A 48 -1.85 -4.37 5.68
N LEU A 49 -2.76 -5.35 5.71
CA LEU A 49 -4.20 -5.11 5.79
C LEU A 49 -4.59 -4.28 7.02
N LYS A 50 -3.98 -4.56 8.18
CA LYS A 50 -4.18 -3.78 9.41
C LYS A 50 -3.75 -2.33 9.24
N ASP A 51 -2.64 -2.08 8.56
CA ASP A 51 -2.13 -0.75 8.30
C ASP A 51 -3.04 0.03 7.33
N LEU A 52 -3.50 -0.60 6.25
CA LEU A 52 -4.43 0.01 5.29
C LEU A 52 -5.75 0.43 5.96
N ARG A 53 -6.35 -0.46 6.75
CA ARG A 53 -7.56 -0.17 7.54
C ARG A 53 -7.38 1.02 8.47
N ARG A 54 -6.19 1.15 9.08
CA ARG A 54 -5.86 2.31 9.92
C ARG A 54 -5.80 3.59 9.09
N ILE A 55 -5.20 3.57 7.90
CA ILE A 55 -5.09 4.71 7.00
C ILE A 55 -6.48 5.16 6.53
N VAL A 56 -7.28 4.25 5.94
CA VAL A 56 -8.61 4.54 5.38
C VAL A 56 -9.52 5.21 6.41
N ARG A 57 -9.45 4.77 7.68
CA ARG A 57 -10.30 5.28 8.75
C ARG A 57 -10.01 6.73 9.15
N VAL A 58 -8.77 7.20 9.03
CA VAL A 58 -8.35 8.47 9.66
C VAL A 58 -7.74 9.49 8.70
N ARG A 59 -7.56 9.14 7.42
CA ARG A 59 -6.87 9.98 6.44
C ARG A 59 -7.78 10.40 5.27
N SER A 60 -7.63 11.64 4.82
CA SER A 60 -8.13 12.15 3.53
C SER A 60 -7.16 11.81 2.39
N ASP A 61 -7.51 12.13 1.14
CA ASP A 61 -6.61 11.97 -0.01
C ASP A 61 -5.31 12.77 0.18
N ASP A 62 -5.39 14.07 0.47
CA ASP A 62 -4.21 14.94 0.71
C ASP A 62 -3.26 14.41 1.81
N ASP A 63 -3.86 13.82 2.85
CA ASP A 63 -3.17 13.23 3.98
C ASP A 63 -2.40 11.96 3.57
N ILE A 64 -2.96 11.19 2.65
CA ILE A 64 -2.34 9.99 2.08
C ILE A 64 -1.23 10.40 1.12
N ASP A 65 -1.43 11.37 0.24
CA ASP A 65 -0.36 11.87 -0.63
C ASP A 65 0.83 12.40 0.16
N SER A 66 0.55 13.18 1.22
CA SER A 66 1.58 13.64 2.14
C SER A 66 2.31 12.47 2.82
N LEU A 67 1.60 11.37 3.10
CA LEU A 67 2.19 10.16 3.67
C LEU A 67 3.09 9.47 2.68
N LEU A 68 2.65 9.24 1.45
CA LEU A 68 3.42 8.61 0.38
C LEU A 68 4.73 9.36 0.13
N PHE A 69 4.64 10.69 0.02
CA PHE A 69 5.81 11.56 -0.11
C PHE A 69 6.76 11.41 1.10
N SER A 70 6.23 11.45 2.33
CA SER A 70 7.06 11.31 3.53
C SER A 70 7.71 9.93 3.70
N LEU A 71 7.17 8.90 3.05
CA LEU A 71 7.71 7.55 3.03
C LEU A 71 8.77 7.36 1.93
N GLY A 72 9.06 8.40 1.15
CA GLY A 72 10.00 8.32 0.04
C GLY A 72 9.47 7.57 -1.17
N SER A 73 8.14 7.43 -1.30
CA SER A 73 7.54 6.69 -2.42
C SER A 73 7.64 7.48 -3.73
N GLY A 74 7.96 6.77 -4.81
CA GLY A 74 7.85 7.26 -6.19
C GLY A 74 6.51 6.94 -6.84
N PHE A 75 5.59 6.31 -6.11
CA PHE A 75 4.27 5.93 -6.61
C PHE A 75 3.24 7.03 -6.37
N SER A 76 2.51 7.37 -7.41
CA SER A 76 1.35 8.26 -7.38
C SER A 76 0.08 7.47 -7.72
N PRO A 77 -0.87 7.30 -6.78
CA PRO A 77 -2.12 6.60 -7.04
C PRO A 77 -2.89 7.13 -8.26
N GLU A 78 -2.94 8.44 -8.43
CA GLU A 78 -3.66 9.05 -9.56
C GLU A 78 -2.96 8.80 -10.89
N THR A 79 -1.63 8.92 -10.93
CA THR A 79 -0.85 8.82 -12.17
C THR A 79 -0.60 7.37 -12.57
N ASP A 80 -0.21 6.53 -11.60
CA ASP A 80 0.25 5.17 -11.85
C ASP A 80 -0.87 4.12 -11.76
N TRP A 81 -2.01 4.46 -11.14
CA TRP A 81 -3.15 3.55 -10.97
C TRP A 81 -4.49 4.11 -11.46
N GLY A 82 -4.61 5.43 -11.63
CA GLY A 82 -5.86 6.07 -12.07
C GLY A 82 -6.94 6.13 -11.00
N MET A 83 -6.57 6.11 -9.71
CA MET A 83 -7.49 6.24 -8.58
C MET A 83 -7.06 7.35 -7.64
N SER A 84 -8.01 7.91 -6.88
CA SER A 84 -7.64 8.82 -5.79
C SER A 84 -6.76 8.08 -4.77
N PRO A 85 -5.92 8.78 -4.00
CA PRO A 85 -5.05 8.16 -3.01
C PRO A 85 -5.79 7.24 -2.03
N LYS A 86 -6.93 7.70 -1.49
CA LYS A 86 -7.78 6.91 -0.61
C LYS A 86 -8.45 5.76 -1.35
N GLY A 87 -8.91 5.99 -2.58
CA GLY A 87 -9.51 4.95 -3.42
C GLY A 87 -8.53 3.79 -3.67
N TRP A 88 -7.25 4.10 -3.93
CA TRP A 88 -6.23 3.08 -4.11
C TRP A 88 -5.95 2.28 -2.84
N VAL A 89 -5.83 2.94 -1.67
CA VAL A 89 -5.66 2.24 -0.38
C VAL A 89 -6.84 1.30 -0.11
N GLN A 90 -8.07 1.71 -0.43
CA GLN A 90 -9.27 0.87 -0.30
C GLN A 90 -9.28 -0.30 -1.31
N ASP A 91 -8.86 -0.08 -2.55
CA ASP A 91 -8.73 -1.16 -3.54
C ASP A 91 -7.72 -2.22 -3.09
N LEU A 92 -6.56 -1.79 -2.57
CA LEU A 92 -5.56 -2.70 -2.03
C LEU A 92 -6.05 -3.45 -0.78
N GLU A 93 -6.82 -2.79 0.09
CA GLU A 93 -7.50 -3.44 1.23
C GLU A 93 -8.38 -4.60 0.75
N VAL A 94 -9.26 -4.35 -0.23
CA VAL A 94 -10.17 -5.38 -0.78
C VAL A 94 -9.40 -6.53 -1.44
N ARG A 95 -8.30 -6.24 -2.14
CA ARG A 95 -7.46 -7.29 -2.76
C ARG A 95 -6.82 -8.19 -1.71
N LEU A 96 -6.27 -7.61 -0.64
CA LEU A 96 -5.68 -8.36 0.46
C LEU A 96 -6.70 -9.20 1.21
N GLU A 97 -7.90 -8.67 1.45
CA GLU A 97 -9.00 -9.43 2.06
C GLU A 97 -9.36 -10.66 1.21
N ARG A 98 -9.51 -10.48 -0.10
CA ARG A 98 -9.81 -11.59 -1.03
C ARG A 98 -8.70 -12.62 -1.04
N GLU A 99 -7.44 -12.19 -1.05
CA GLU A 99 -6.29 -13.09 -1.04
C GLU A 99 -6.20 -13.90 0.25
N LEU A 100 -6.44 -13.27 1.41
CA LEU A 100 -6.47 -13.97 2.70
C LEU A 100 -7.62 -14.97 2.78
N VAL A 101 -8.82 -14.61 2.30
CA VAL A 101 -9.96 -15.54 2.20
C VAL A 101 -9.63 -16.73 1.30
N ALA A 102 -9.01 -16.48 0.14
CA ALA A 102 -8.62 -17.54 -0.79
C ALA A 102 -7.59 -18.52 -0.17
N ARG A 103 -6.78 -18.05 0.77
CA ARG A 103 -5.81 -18.84 1.54
C ARG A 103 -6.40 -19.57 2.74
N GLY A 104 -7.71 -19.45 2.99
CA GLY A 104 -8.40 -20.08 4.13
C GLY A 104 -8.21 -19.33 5.45
N ASP A 105 -7.97 -18.02 5.39
CA ASP A 105 -7.58 -17.19 6.53
C ASP A 105 -8.55 -16.03 6.79
N ALA A 106 -9.85 -16.32 6.71
CA ALA A 106 -10.94 -15.37 6.96
C ALA A 106 -11.31 -15.28 8.44
#